data_AF-A0A926Y819-F1
#
_entry.id   AF-A0A926Y819-F1
#
_cell.length_a   1.000
_cell.length_b   1.000
_cell.length_c   1.000
_cell.angle_alpha   90.00
_cell.angle_beta   90.00
_cell.angle_gamma   90.00
#
_symmetry.space_group_name_H-M   'P 1'
#
loop_
_entity.id
_entity.type
_entity.pdbx_description
1 polymer ?
#
loop_
_entity_poly.entity_id
_entity_poly.type
_entity_poly.pdbx_seq_one_letter_code
_entity_poly.pdbx_strand_id
1 'polypeptide(L)'
;MPINKIYCFRANYELSTKFEERLAPAWLSLETDSQGYKISTIPEVASVARVLGNLEIEEDTADEWIDYLESLGLKGVCQVACEEWFEDRGYS
;
A
#
# COMPACT_ATOMS: atom_id res chain seq x y z
N MET A 1 15.50 -1.05 -9.63
CA MET A 1 15.26 0.37 -9.99
C MET A 1 14.69 1.07 -8.76
N PRO A 2 14.83 2.40 -8.59
CA PRO A 2 14.20 3.09 -7.46
C PRO A 2 12.68 3.01 -7.58
N ILE A 3 12.00 2.86 -6.45
CA ILE A 3 10.55 2.98 -6.37
C ILE A 3 10.21 4.47 -6.47
N ASN A 4 9.36 4.84 -7.43
CA ASN A 4 9.07 6.25 -7.71
C ASN A 4 7.58 6.56 -7.95
N LYS A 5 6.73 5.53 -7.97
CA LYS A 5 5.29 5.70 -8.14
C LYS A 5 4.56 5.50 -6.82
N ILE A 6 3.56 6.34 -6.61
CA ILE A 6 2.56 6.11 -5.58
C ILE A 6 1.54 5.12 -6.14
N TYR A 7 1.32 4.04 -5.41
CA TYR A 7 0.26 3.08 -5.67
C TYR A 7 -0.77 3.14 -4.55
N CYS A 8 -2.03 2.95 -4.91
CA CYS A 8 -3.16 2.96 -3.99
C CYS A 8 -3.92 1.64 -4.10
N PHE A 9 -4.15 0.99 -2.96
CA PHE A 9 -4.78 -0.32 -2.88
C PHE A 9 -5.90 -0.38 -1.85
N ARG A 10 -6.99 -1.04 -2.23
CA ARG A 10 -8.03 -1.49 -1.29
C ARG A 10 -7.74 -2.91 -0.84
N ALA A 11 -8.00 -3.22 0.41
CA ALA A 11 -8.02 -4.59 0.90
C ALA A 11 -9.20 -4.82 1.85
N ASN A 12 -9.70 -6.05 1.88
CA ASN A 12 -10.89 -6.41 2.67
C ASN A 12 -10.52 -6.60 4.14
N TYR A 13 -11.14 -5.82 5.03
CA TYR A 13 -10.89 -5.88 6.47
C TYR A 13 -11.25 -7.24 7.09
N GLU A 14 -12.42 -7.78 6.75
CA GLU A 14 -12.95 -9.02 7.32
C GLU A 14 -12.13 -10.26 6.91
N LEU A 15 -11.54 -10.24 5.72
CA LEU A 15 -10.72 -11.35 5.21
C LEU A 15 -9.25 -11.24 5.65
N SER A 16 -8.77 -10.05 5.96
CA SER A 16 -7.37 -9.78 6.33
C SER A 16 -7.08 -10.03 7.82
N THR A 17 -7.63 -11.10 8.38
CA THR A 17 -7.53 -11.44 9.82
C THR A 17 -6.10 -11.70 10.32
N LYS A 18 -5.16 -11.92 9.40
CA LYS A 18 -3.74 -12.15 9.68
C LYS A 18 -2.88 -10.90 9.53
N PHE A 19 -3.45 -9.80 9.05
CA PHE A 19 -2.74 -8.54 8.93
C PHE A 19 -2.71 -7.83 10.29
N GLU A 20 -1.51 -7.51 10.76
CA GLU A 20 -1.32 -6.75 11.99
C GLU A 20 -1.03 -5.29 11.66
N GLU A 21 -2.05 -4.42 11.74
CA GLU A 21 -1.94 -2.99 11.38
C GLU A 21 -0.80 -2.26 12.10
N ARG A 22 -0.52 -2.63 13.35
CA ARG A 22 0.56 -2.04 14.17
C ARG A 22 1.96 -2.37 13.67
N LEU A 23 2.08 -3.42 12.86
CA LEU A 23 3.31 -3.87 12.24
C LEU A 23 3.41 -3.43 10.78
N ALA A 24 2.47 -2.60 10.30
CA ALA A 24 2.53 -2.04 8.96
C ALA A 24 3.88 -1.33 8.74
N PRO A 25 4.62 -1.70 7.68
CA PRO A 25 5.90 -1.07 7.38
C PRO A 25 5.77 0.43 7.12
N ALA A 26 6.80 1.20 7.50
CA ALA A 26 6.81 2.66 7.37
C ALA A 26 6.76 3.18 5.92
N TRP A 27 6.98 2.32 4.93
CA TRP A 27 6.82 2.66 3.51
C TRP A 27 5.39 2.50 2.99
N LEU A 28 4.45 2.16 3.87
CA LEU A 28 3.02 2.14 3.61
C LEU A 28 2.32 3.15 4.51
N SER A 29 1.39 3.89 3.93
CA SER A 29 0.37 4.61 4.69
C SER A 29 -0.88 3.74 4.74
N LEU A 30 -1.45 3.58 5.94
CA LEU A 30 -2.63 2.76 6.19
C LEU A 30 -3.74 3.62 6.80
N GLU A 31 -4.90 3.62 6.16
CA GLU A 31 -6.15 4.15 6.70
C GLU A 31 -7.24 3.07 6.62
N THR A 32 -8.31 3.26 7.38
CA THR A 32 -9.47 2.36 7.38
C THR A 32 -10.76 3.15 7.20
N ASP A 33 -11.67 2.64 6.38
CA ASP A 33 -13.05 3.15 6.29
C ASP A 33 -14.05 1.97 6.21
N SER A 34 -15.32 2.29 5.93
CA SER A 34 -16.38 1.28 5.82
C SER A 34 -16.21 0.29 4.67
N GLN A 35 -15.31 0.54 3.72
CA GLN A 35 -15.00 -0.35 2.60
C GLN A 35 -13.73 -1.20 2.85
N GLY A 36 -13.05 -1.00 3.98
CA GLY A 36 -11.88 -1.78 4.40
C GLY A 36 -10.61 -0.94 4.53
N TYR A 37 -9.46 -1.56 4.23
CA TYR A 37 -8.17 -0.87 4.26
C TYR A 37 -7.97 -0.03 3.02
N LYS A 38 -7.44 1.19 3.22
CA LYS A 38 -6.86 2.04 2.20
C LYS A 38 -5.35 2.07 2.43
N ILE A 39 -4.60 1.59 1.45
CA ILE A 39 -3.15 1.47 1.55
C ILE A 39 -2.53 2.29 0.43
N SER A 40 -1.62 3.21 0.75
CA SER A 40 -0.80 3.89 -0.25
C SER A 40 0.69 3.70 0.01
N THR A 41 1.46 3.59 -1.06
CA THR A 41 2.92 3.50 -0.95
C THR A 41 3.52 4.88 -0.69
N ILE A 42 4.62 4.91 0.06
CA ILE A 42 5.44 6.11 0.30
C ILE A 42 6.77 5.90 -0.45
N PRO A 43 6.90 6.35 -1.71
CA PRO A 43 7.99 5.94 -2.60
C PRO A 43 9.39 6.23 -2.05
N GLU A 44 9.57 7.37 -1.37
CA GLU A 44 10.86 7.76 -0.81
C GLU A 44 11.32 6.78 0.27
N VAL A 45 10.40 6.36 1.15
CA VAL A 45 10.70 5.40 2.22
C VAL A 45 10.84 3.99 1.66
N ALA A 46 10.00 3.62 0.69
CA ALA A 46 10.06 2.32 0.02
C ALA A 46 11.40 2.14 -0.73
N SER A 47 11.85 3.18 -1.42
CA SER A 47 13.13 3.19 -2.15
C SER A 47 14.31 2.99 -1.19
N VAL A 48 14.31 3.67 -0.04
CA VAL A 48 15.32 3.46 1.02
C VAL A 48 15.23 2.04 1.61
N ALA A 49 14.03 1.55 1.93
CA ALA A 49 13.83 0.22 2.49
C ALA A 49 14.34 -0.88 1.54
N ARG A 50 14.10 -0.73 0.24
CA ARG A 50 14.60 -1.63 -0.80
C ARG A 50 16.12 -1.62 -0.88
N VAL A 51 16.75 -0.44 -0.86
CA VAL A 51 18.23 -0.33 -0.87
C VAL A 51 18.86 -0.97 0.38
N LEU A 52 18.18 -0.90 1.52
CA LEU A 52 18.62 -1.53 2.77
C LEU A 52 18.31 -3.04 2.84
N GLY A 53 17.61 -3.61 1.86
CA GLY A 53 17.25 -5.03 1.82
C GLY A 53 16.05 -5.41 2.72
N ASN A 54 15.25 -4.42 3.15
CA ASN A 54 14.07 -4.65 3.99
C ASN A 54 12.76 -4.78 3.20
N LEU A 55 12.79 -4.48 1.90
CA LEU A 55 11.63 -4.56 1.00
C LEU A 55 11.98 -5.46 -0.20
N GLU A 56 11.31 -6.60 -0.28
CA GLU A 56 11.48 -7.62 -1.31
C GLU A 56 10.52 -7.39 -2.49
N ILE A 57 10.74 -6.30 -3.23
CA ILE A 57 10.05 -5.97 -4.49
C ILE A 57 11.11 -5.82 -5.58
N GLU A 58 10.97 -6.55 -6.68
CA GLU A 58 11.92 -6.61 -7.80
C GLU A 58 11.62 -5.54 -8.85
N GLU A 59 10.36 -5.34 -9.21
CA GLU A 59 9.86 -4.36 -10.17
C GLU A 59 8.89 -3.37 -9.50
N ASP A 60 8.98 -2.09 -9.89
CA ASP A 60 8.03 -1.07 -9.41
C ASP A 60 6.73 -1.17 -10.23
N THR A 61 5.94 -2.21 -9.96
CA THR A 61 4.67 -2.56 -10.64
C THR A 61 3.55 -2.82 -9.63
N ALA A 62 2.31 -2.61 -10.05
CA ALA A 62 1.16 -2.82 -9.15
C ALA A 62 1.03 -4.28 -8.70
N ASP A 63 1.30 -5.23 -9.58
CA ASP A 63 1.15 -6.66 -9.31
C ASP A 63 2.14 -7.13 -8.23
N GLU A 64 3.41 -6.70 -8.29
CA GLU A 64 4.36 -7.04 -7.23
C GLU A 64 4.02 -6.40 -5.88
N TRP A 65 3.50 -5.17 -5.89
CA TRP A 65 3.00 -4.54 -4.68
C TRP A 65 1.79 -5.30 -4.12
N ILE A 66 0.89 -5.80 -4.96
CA ILE A 66 -0.23 -6.65 -4.55
C ILE A 66 0.29 -7.92 -3.88
N ASP A 67 1.21 -8.64 -4.51
CA ASP A 67 1.81 -9.86 -3.96
C ASP A 67 2.48 -9.60 -2.61
N TYR A 68 3.24 -8.50 -2.52
CA TYR A 68 3.86 -8.07 -1.27
C TYR A 68 2.81 -7.79 -0.18
N LEU A 69 1.74 -7.04 -0.49
CA LEU A 69 0.69 -6.73 0.47
C LEU A 69 -0.06 -7.99 0.92
N GLU A 70 -0.31 -8.94 0.02
CA GLU A 70 -0.91 -10.23 0.37
C GLU A 70 0.00 -11.09 1.25
N SER A 71 1.32 -10.98 1.08
CA SER A 71 2.31 -11.65 1.95
C SER A 71 2.28 -11.13 3.40
N LEU A 72 1.91 -9.85 3.59
CA LEU A 72 1.68 -9.25 4.91
C LEU A 72 0.38 -9.74 5.59
N GLY A 73 -0.43 -10.54 4.89
CA GLY A 73 -1.69 -11.08 5.41
C GLY A 73 -2.93 -10.30 4.98
N LEU A 74 -2.80 -9.27 4.14
CA LEU A 74 -3.94 -8.61 3.51
C LEU A 74 -4.60 -9.56 2.49
N LYS A 75 -5.91 -9.36 2.26
CA LYS A 75 -6.70 -10.19 1.35
C LYS A 75 -7.62 -9.36 0.48
N GLY A 76 -7.79 -9.82 -0.76
CA GLY A 76 -8.58 -9.13 -1.78
C GLY A 76 -7.96 -7.78 -2.13
N VAL A 77 -6.63 -7.75 -2.24
CA VAL A 77 -5.90 -6.51 -2.54
C VAL A 77 -6.19 -6.13 -4.00
N CYS A 78 -6.65 -4.91 -4.22
CA CYS A 78 -7.04 -4.39 -5.52
C CYS A 78 -6.45 -3.00 -5.70
N GLN A 79 -5.76 -2.76 -6.82
CA GLN A 79 -5.31 -1.41 -7.17
C GLN A 79 -6.50 -0.52 -7.50
N VAL A 80 -6.50 0.69 -6.94
CA VAL A 80 -7.48 1.74 -7.24
C VAL A 80 -6.77 3.01 -7.71
N ALA A 81 -7.53 3.93 -8.30
CA ALA A 81 -7.03 5.25 -8.65
C ALA A 81 -6.72 6.05 -7.38
N CYS A 82 -5.51 6.61 -7.28
CA CYS A 82 -5.11 7.39 -6.11
C CYS A 82 -5.89 8.72 -5.99
N GLU A 83 -6.39 9.22 -7.12
CA GLU A 83 -7.22 10.41 -7.22
C GLU A 83 -8.49 10.30 -6.36
N GLU A 84 -9.05 9.09 -6.20
CA GLU A 84 -10.22 8.86 -5.35
C GLU A 84 -9.97 9.20 -3.87
N TRP A 85 -8.70 9.28 -3.45
CA TRP A 85 -8.31 9.52 -2.06
C TRP A 85 -7.64 10.85 -1.83
N PHE A 86 -6.92 11.35 -2.84
CA PHE A 86 -6.16 12.60 -2.77
C PHE A 86 -6.85 13.75 -3.50
N GLU A 87 -8.12 13.61 -3.89
CA GLU A 87 -8.90 14.74 -4.38
C GLU A 87 -8.85 15.88 -3.35
N ASP A 88 -8.19 16.97 -3.78
CA ASP A 88 -8.16 18.23 -3.07
C ASP A 88 -9.63 18.63 -2.86
N ARG A 89 -10.10 18.56 -1.61
CA ARG A 89 -11.38 19.17 -1.24
C ARG A 89 -11.18 20.67 -1.28
N GLY A 90 -10.98 21.21 -2.48
CA GLY A 90 -11.05 22.61 -2.78
C GLY A 90 -12.47 23.06 -2.50
N TYR A 91 -12.74 23.40 -1.23
CA TYR A 91 -13.87 24.24 -0.89
C TYR A 91 -13.59 25.60 -1.54
N SER A 92 -14.10 25.78 -2.76
CA SER A 92 -14.31 27.10 -3.39
C SER A 92 -15.62 27.71 -2.90
#